data_AF-A0A4Q5LJP9-F1
#
_entry.id   AF-A0A4Q5LJP9-F1
#
_cell.length_a   1.000
_cell.length_b   1.000
_cell.length_c   1.000
_cell.angle_alpha   90.00
_cell.angle_beta   90.00
_cell.angle_gamma   90.00
#
_symmetry.space_group_name_H-M   'P 1'
#
loop_
_entity.id
_entity.type
_entity.pdbx_description
1 polymer ?
#
loop_
_entity_poly.entity_id
_entity_poly.type
_entity_poly.pdbx_seq_one_letter_code
_entity_poly.pdbx_strand_id
1 'polypeptide(L)'
;MKRKLIPYNKNLKQLARNLRNDSTLGEVLLWKELRNKRIYGFDFHRQKPLLNYIVDFYCYELGLIVEIDGRYHSHEEQYKLDIVRETELAAYNLTILRFTEIEVRKDMTNVLRAIENYAVEHTNNPNL
;
A
#
# COMPACT_ATOMS: atom_id res chain seq x y z
N MET A 1 -19.28 9.94 -4.35
CA MET A 1 -19.17 9.41 -2.97
C MET A 1 -18.21 10.31 -2.19
N LYS A 2 -18.55 10.79 -0.98
CA LYS A 2 -17.64 11.66 -0.21
C LYS A 2 -16.41 10.86 0.23
N ARG A 3 -15.22 11.43 0.06
CA ARG A 3 -13.96 10.85 0.55
C ARG A 3 -14.06 10.65 2.08
N LYS A 4 -14.10 9.41 2.57
CA LYS A 4 -14.11 9.13 4.02
C LYS A 4 -12.68 9.34 4.53
N LEU A 5 -12.48 10.36 5.37
CA LEU A 5 -11.15 10.66 5.90
C LEU A 5 -10.74 9.57 6.90
N ILE A 6 -9.67 8.84 6.59
CA ILE A 6 -9.03 7.92 7.53
C ILE A 6 -8.15 8.77 8.46
N PRO A 7 -8.36 8.74 9.78
CA PRO A 7 -7.52 9.49 10.70
C PRO A 7 -6.09 8.95 10.65
N TYR A 8 -5.12 9.78 10.99
CA TYR A 8 -3.74 9.34 11.13
C TYR A 8 -3.06 10.09 12.27
N ASN A 9 -2.12 9.41 12.92
CA ASN A 9 -1.28 10.00 13.95
C ASN A 9 -0.34 11.04 13.31
N LYS A 10 -0.54 12.30 13.65
CA LYS A 10 0.22 13.43 13.08
C LYS A 10 1.72 13.33 13.35
N ASN A 11 2.14 12.65 14.41
CA ASN A 11 3.54 12.43 14.75
C ASN A 11 4.28 11.60 13.70
N LEU A 12 3.55 10.79 12.91
CA LEU A 12 4.10 9.99 11.82
C LEU A 12 4.44 10.81 10.57
N LYS A 13 4.04 12.09 10.50
CA LYS A 13 4.22 12.91 9.30
C LYS A 13 5.71 13.10 8.95
N GLN A 14 6.55 13.34 9.95
CA GLN A 14 7.99 13.53 9.73
C GLN A 14 8.65 12.21 9.36
N LEU A 15 8.30 11.12 10.05
CA LEU A 15 8.80 9.78 9.74
C LEU A 15 8.45 9.37 8.30
N ALA A 16 7.20 9.55 7.89
CA ALA A 16 6.76 9.28 6.51
C ALA A 16 7.52 10.12 5.47
N ARG A 17 7.88 11.37 5.79
CA ARG A 17 8.71 12.19 4.89
C ARG A 17 10.13 11.62 4.77
N ASN A 18 10.71 11.16 5.87
CA ASN A 18 12.03 10.54 5.85
C ASN A 18 12.02 9.24 5.04
N LEU A 19 11.02 8.36 5.27
CA LEU A 19 10.85 7.12 4.50
C LEU A 19 10.71 7.36 2.99
N ARG A 20 10.04 8.44 2.57
CA ARG A 20 9.98 8.78 1.13
C ARG A 20 11.34 9.10 0.52
N ASN A 21 12.28 9.59 1.32
CA ASN A 21 13.63 9.94 0.86
C ASN A 21 14.59 8.76 0.97
N ASP A 22 14.27 7.76 1.80
CA ASP A 22 15.09 6.59 2.11
C ASP A 22 14.40 5.28 1.70
N SER A 23 13.74 5.30 0.53
CA SER A 23 13.02 4.13 0.01
C SER A 23 13.96 3.05 -0.49
N THR A 24 13.52 1.79 -0.37
CA THR A 24 14.20 0.66 -1.01
C THR A 24 14.16 0.78 -2.54
N LEU A 25 15.00 -0.02 -3.22
CA LEU A 25 14.98 -0.06 -4.68
C LEU A 25 13.62 -0.57 -5.19
N GLY A 26 13.05 -1.60 -4.57
CA GLY A 26 11.71 -2.10 -4.89
C GLY A 26 10.64 -1.00 -4.79
N GLU A 27 10.61 -0.25 -3.68
CA GLU A 27 9.70 0.88 -3.51
C GLU A 27 9.87 1.95 -4.60
N VAL A 28 11.11 2.30 -4.93
CA VAL A 28 11.39 3.28 -5.98
C VAL A 28 10.90 2.79 -7.35
N LEU A 29 11.12 1.52 -7.67
CA LEU A 29 10.69 0.92 -8.93
C LEU A 29 9.16 0.86 -9.02
N LEU A 30 8.48 0.32 -8.00
CA LEU A 30 7.02 0.22 -8.00
C LEU A 30 6.36 1.61 -8.03
N TRP A 31 6.93 2.58 -7.32
CA TRP A 31 6.40 3.95 -7.33
C TRP A 31 6.38 4.58 -8.73
N LYS A 32 7.38 4.28 -9.58
CA LYS A 32 7.41 4.79 -10.96
C LYS A 32 6.23 4.28 -11.78
N GLU A 33 5.78 3.06 -11.51
CA GLU A 33 4.67 2.44 -12.22
C GLU A 33 3.31 2.87 -11.66
N LEU A 34 3.19 3.12 -10.35
CA LEU A 34 1.92 3.51 -9.72
C LEU A 34 1.59 5.00 -9.81
N ARG A 35 2.61 5.87 -9.83
CA ARG A 35 2.41 7.32 -9.77
C ARG A 35 1.70 7.88 -11.02
N ASN A 36 1.24 9.12 -10.92
CA ASN A 36 0.63 9.87 -12.03
C ASN A 36 -0.57 9.14 -12.66
N LYS A 37 -1.33 8.38 -11.86
CA LYS A 37 -2.57 7.73 -12.28
C LYS A 37 -2.43 6.72 -13.41
N ARG A 38 -1.26 6.06 -13.49
CA ARG A 38 -0.93 5.08 -14.54
C ARG A 38 -1.80 3.82 -14.48
N ILE A 39 -2.21 3.40 -13.28
CA ILE A 39 -3.12 2.27 -13.10
C ILE A 39 -4.56 2.77 -13.21
N TYR A 40 -5.14 2.67 -14.41
CA TYR A 40 -6.55 2.95 -14.70
C TYR A 40 -7.09 4.31 -14.19
N GLY A 41 -6.23 5.32 -14.05
CA GLY A 41 -6.63 6.62 -13.53
C GLY A 41 -6.63 6.73 -11.99
N PHE A 42 -6.33 5.67 -11.25
CA PHE A 42 -6.33 5.65 -9.79
C PHE A 42 -5.10 6.33 -9.18
N ASP A 43 -5.30 7.10 -8.11
CA ASP A 43 -4.22 7.86 -7.47
C ASP A 43 -3.62 7.07 -6.30
N PHE A 44 -2.32 6.79 -6.41
CA PHE A 44 -1.56 6.12 -5.35
C PHE A 44 -0.73 7.14 -4.57
N HIS A 45 -0.65 6.96 -3.26
CA HIS A 45 0.16 7.75 -2.35
C HIS A 45 1.24 6.89 -1.71
N ARG A 46 2.50 7.32 -1.83
CA ARG A 46 3.65 6.62 -1.24
C ARG A 46 3.91 7.02 0.22
N GLN A 47 4.29 6.05 1.05
CA GLN A 47 4.62 6.16 2.48
C GLN A 47 3.55 6.98 3.21
N LYS A 48 2.32 6.46 3.25
CA LYS A 48 1.13 7.18 3.71
C LYS A 48 0.85 6.83 5.19
N PRO A 49 0.80 7.83 6.09
CA PRO A 49 0.26 7.61 7.42
C PRO A 49 -1.24 7.29 7.37
N LEU A 50 -1.63 6.20 8.01
CA LEU A 50 -3.00 5.74 8.23
C LEU A 50 -3.10 5.17 9.65
N LEU A 51 -4.05 5.66 10.46
CA LEU A 51 -4.15 5.30 11.87
C LEU A 51 -2.81 5.53 12.59
N ASN A 52 -2.25 4.50 13.21
CA ASN A 52 -0.92 4.53 13.86
C ASN A 52 0.18 3.90 13.01
N TYR A 53 -0.06 3.70 11.71
CA TYR A 53 0.84 3.01 10.79
C TYR A 53 1.28 3.92 9.63
N ILE A 54 2.41 3.59 9.02
CA ILE A 54 2.81 4.11 7.71
C ILE A 54 2.83 2.93 6.76
N VAL A 55 2.08 3.05 5.66
CA VAL A 55 2.00 2.03 4.61
C VAL A 55 2.76 2.48 3.36
N ASP A 56 3.39 1.55 2.63
CA ASP A 56 4.28 1.90 1.51
C ASP A 56 3.54 2.55 0.36
N PHE A 57 2.37 2.02 -0.01
CA PHE A 57 1.49 2.62 -1.00
C PHE A 57 0.02 2.51 -0.58
N TYR A 58 -0.75 3.54 -0.90
CA TYR A 58 -2.18 3.61 -0.60
C TYR A 58 -2.96 4.21 -1.76
N CYS A 59 -4.01 3.52 -2.20
CA CYS A 59 -5.02 4.03 -3.13
C CYS A 59 -6.36 4.20 -2.40
N TYR A 60 -6.83 5.45 -2.34
CA TYR A 60 -8.09 5.76 -1.66
C TYR A 60 -9.29 5.17 -2.39
N GLU A 61 -9.30 5.29 -3.72
CA GLU A 61 -10.40 4.91 -4.60
C GLU A 61 -10.73 3.42 -4.53
N LEU A 62 -9.69 2.60 -4.34
CA LEU A 62 -9.77 1.14 -4.27
C LEU A 62 -9.82 0.60 -2.84
N GLY A 63 -9.60 1.44 -1.82
CA GLY A 63 -9.37 0.92 -0.46
C GLY A 63 -8.14 0.01 -0.38
N LEU A 64 -7.14 0.24 -1.23
CA LEU A 64 -6.01 -0.67 -1.40
C LEU A 64 -4.75 -0.12 -0.74
N ILE A 65 -4.09 -0.97 0.05
CA ILE A 65 -2.72 -0.81 0.51
C ILE A 65 -1.84 -1.80 -0.25
N VAL A 66 -0.66 -1.36 -0.68
CA VAL A 66 0.39 -2.25 -1.19
C VAL A 66 1.63 -2.11 -0.33
N GLU A 67 2.13 -3.22 0.21
CA GLU A 67 3.33 -3.27 1.06
C GLU A 67 4.43 -4.08 0.39
N ILE A 68 5.66 -3.58 0.49
CA ILE A 68 6.86 -4.27 0.04
C ILE A 68 7.56 -4.81 1.28
N ASP A 69 7.43 -6.11 1.50
CA ASP A 69 8.03 -6.77 2.64
C ASP A 69 9.49 -7.16 2.34
N GLY A 70 10.39 -6.70 3.21
CA GLY A 70 11.79 -7.09 3.23
C GLY A 70 12.13 -8.18 4.25
N ARG A 71 11.17 -8.65 5.04
CA ARG A 71 11.40 -9.48 6.23
C ARG A 71 10.66 -10.82 6.17
N TYR A 72 11.37 -11.88 5.79
CA TYR A 72 11.05 -13.25 6.19
C TYR A 72 11.58 -13.52 7.60
N HIS A 73 11.06 -12.89 8.66
CA HIS A 73 11.47 -13.28 10.03
C HIS A 73 10.30 -13.31 10.99
N SER A 74 9.79 -14.52 11.20
CA SER A 74 8.73 -14.88 12.14
C SER A 74 9.26 -14.92 13.58
N HIS A 75 8.87 -13.92 14.37
CA HIS A 75 8.74 -14.05 15.82
C HIS A 75 7.26 -13.99 16.17
N GLU A 76 6.80 -14.81 17.12
CA GLU A 76 5.37 -14.95 17.47
C GLU A 76 4.72 -13.61 17.91
N GLU A 77 5.50 -12.73 18.53
CA GLU A 77 5.07 -11.37 18.90
C GLU A 77 4.84 -10.47 17.68
N GLN A 78 5.68 -10.60 16.65
CA GLN A 78 5.53 -9.86 15.39
C GLN A 78 4.22 -10.25 14.69
N TYR A 79 3.91 -11.55 14.68
CA TYR A 79 2.66 -12.06 14.11
C TYR A 79 1.40 -11.52 14.82
N LYS A 80 1.41 -11.43 16.15
CA LYS A 80 0.27 -10.86 16.90
C LYS A 80 0.08 -9.37 16.61
N LEU A 81 1.18 -8.62 16.51
CA LEU A 81 1.14 -7.20 16.13
C LEU A 81 0.61 -7.01 14.70
N ASP A 82 1.01 -7.89 13.77
CA ASP A 82 0.52 -7.86 12.39
C ASP A 82 -0.98 -8.15 12.29
N ILE A 83 -1.51 -9.13 13.04
CA ILE A 83 -2.96 -9.39 13.09
C ILE A 83 -3.74 -8.17 13.57
N VAL A 84 -3.27 -7.52 14.65
CA VAL A 84 -3.94 -6.33 15.19
C VAL A 84 -3.96 -5.20 14.15
N ARG A 85 -2.81 -4.95 13.51
CA ARG A 85 -2.67 -3.96 12.45
C ARG A 85 -3.64 -4.24 11.29
N GLU A 86 -3.66 -5.47 10.78
CA GLU A 86 -4.52 -5.85 9.67
C GLU A 86 -6.00 -5.72 10.03
N THR A 87 -6.39 -6.13 11.24
CA THR A 87 -7.76 -5.98 11.75
C THR A 87 -8.19 -4.52 11.83
N GLU A 88 -7.32 -3.64 12.37
CA GLU A 88 -7.61 -2.21 12.46
C GLU A 88 -7.76 -1.56 11.08
N LEU A 89 -6.90 -1.90 10.12
CA LEU A 89 -6.97 -1.35 8.76
C LEU A 89 -8.22 -1.88 8.02
N ALA A 90 -8.55 -3.16 8.17
CA ALA A 90 -9.74 -3.77 7.59
C ALA A 90 -11.04 -3.11 8.08
N ALA A 91 -11.09 -2.65 9.34
CA ALA A 91 -12.24 -1.90 9.87
C ALA A 91 -12.50 -0.56 9.14
N TYR A 92 -11.52 -0.07 8.37
CA TYR A 92 -11.66 1.09 7.48
C TYR A 92 -11.90 0.71 6.01
N ASN A 93 -12.29 -0.54 5.73
CA ASN A 93 -12.44 -1.12 4.40
C ASN A 93 -11.14 -1.04 3.59
N LEU A 94 -10.01 -1.31 4.26
CA LEU A 94 -8.71 -1.38 3.60
C LEU A 94 -8.28 -2.84 3.41
N THR A 95 -7.81 -3.16 2.21
CA THR A 95 -7.18 -4.45 1.89
C THR A 95 -5.69 -4.24 1.66
N ILE A 96 -4.87 -5.21 2.07
CA ILE A 96 -3.41 -5.17 1.89
C ILE A 96 -3.01 -6.24 0.87
N LEU A 97 -2.27 -5.82 -0.16
CA LEU A 97 -1.49 -6.73 -1.00
C LEU A 97 -0.01 -6.60 -0.61
N ARG A 98 0.63 -7.74 -0.34
CA ARG A 98 2.03 -7.79 0.11
C ARG A 98 2.88 -8.47 -0.96
N PHE A 99 4.00 -7.83 -1.31
CA PHE A 99 4.98 -8.36 -2.24
C PHE A 99 6.35 -8.33 -1.57
N THR A 100 7.21 -9.29 -1.88
CA THR A 100 8.60 -9.28 -1.43
C THR A 100 9.42 -8.29 -2.25
N GLU A 101 10.51 -7.77 -1.66
CA GLU A 101 11.49 -6.95 -2.39
C GLU A 101 12.03 -7.66 -3.64
N ILE A 102 12.12 -9.01 -3.62
CA ILE A 102 12.58 -9.81 -4.76
C ILE A 102 11.54 -9.85 -5.87
N GLU A 103 10.26 -10.05 -5.55
CA GLU A 103 9.16 -10.03 -6.54
C GLU A 103 9.10 -8.69 -7.26
N VAL A 104 9.14 -7.58 -6.52
CA VAL A 104 9.10 -6.24 -7.14
C VAL A 104 10.29 -6.00 -8.06
N ARG A 105 11.49 -6.48 -7.68
CA ARG A 105 12.71 -6.27 -8.46
C ARG A 105 12.85 -7.19 -9.67
N LYS A 106 12.35 -8.43 -9.58
CA LYS A 106 12.56 -9.46 -10.61
C LYS A 106 11.33 -9.73 -11.46
N ASP A 107 10.15 -9.40 -10.96
CA ASP A 107 8.88 -9.76 -11.57
C ASP A 107 7.82 -8.66 -11.39
N MET A 108 8.22 -7.44 -11.76
CA MET A 108 7.33 -6.26 -11.73
C MET A 108 6.04 -6.51 -12.51
N THR A 109 6.09 -7.25 -13.61
CA THR A 109 4.92 -7.57 -14.44
C THR A 109 3.85 -8.32 -13.63
N ASN A 110 4.23 -9.31 -12.82
CA ASN A 110 3.26 -10.05 -12.00
C ASN A 110 2.75 -9.20 -10.83
N VAL A 111 3.60 -8.35 -10.24
CA VAL A 111 3.19 -7.38 -9.21
C VAL A 111 2.12 -6.42 -9.75
N LEU A 112 2.36 -5.83 -10.92
CA LEU A 112 1.39 -4.92 -11.55
C LEU A 112 0.10 -5.64 -11.91
N ARG A 113 0.17 -6.85 -12.48
CA ARG A 113 -1.03 -7.64 -12.80
C ARG A 113 -1.89 -7.91 -11.57
N ALA A 114 -1.28 -8.22 -10.43
CA ALA A 114 -2.03 -8.43 -9.19
C ALA A 114 -2.76 -7.15 -8.73
N ILE A 115 -2.09 -6.00 -8.82
CA ILE A 115 -2.69 -4.69 -8.48
C ILE A 115 -3.80 -4.32 -9.47
N GLU A 116 -3.59 -4.55 -10.76
CA GLU A 116 -4.56 -4.29 -11.83
C GLU A 116 -5.80 -5.18 -11.68
N ASN A 117 -5.62 -6.48 -11.44
CA ASN A 117 -6.73 -7.40 -11.21
C ASN A 117 -7.56 -6.97 -9.99
N TYR A 118 -6.90 -6.63 -8.88
CA TYR A 118 -7.61 -6.09 -7.71
C TYR A 118 -8.41 -4.83 -8.07
N ALA A 119 -7.81 -3.93 -8.85
CA ALA A 119 -8.46 -2.70 -9.28
C ALA A 119 -9.71 -2.97 -10.14
N VAL A 120 -9.65 -3.94 -11.06
CA VAL A 120 -10.80 -4.36 -11.88
C VAL A 120 -11.91 -5.00 -11.04
N GLU A 121 -11.56 -5.81 -10.05
CA GLU A 121 -12.54 -6.46 -9.17
C GLU A 121 -13.23 -5.49 -8.20
N HIS A 122 -12.54 -4.43 -7.79
CA HIS A 122 -13.00 -3.52 -6.72
C HIS A 122 -13.33 -2.11 -7.22
N THR A 123 -13.28 -1.89 -8.53
CA THR A 123 -13.75 -0.64 -9.13
C THR A 123 -15.28 -0.64 -9.27
N ASN A 124 -15.88 0.50 -8.95
CA ASN A 124 -17.28 0.77 -9.31
C ASN A 124 -17.41 1.47 -10.67
N ASN A 125 -16.31 1.62 -11.42
CA ASN A 125 -16.33 2.22 -12.75
C ASN A 125 -16.66 1.15 -13.80
N PRO A 126 -17.83 1.23 -14.47
CA PRO A 126 -18.24 0.24 -15.46
C PRO A 126 -17.45 0.34 -16.79
N ASN A 127 -16.59 1.35 -16.94
CA ASN A 127 -15.80 1.60 -18.17
C ASN A 127 -14.29 1.40 -17.94
N LEU A 128 -13.95 0.61 -16.93
CA LEU A 128 -12.58 0.23 -16.62
C LEU A 128 -12.21 -1.05 -17.37
#